data_AF-A0A959IJR3-F1
#
_entry.id   AF-A0A959IJR3-F1
#
_cell.length_a   1.000
_cell.length_b   1.000
_cell.length_c   1.000
_cell.angle_alpha   90.00
_cell.angle_beta   90.00
_cell.angle_gamma   90.00
#
_symmetry.space_group_name_H-M   'P 1'
#
loop_
_entity.id
_entity.type
_entity.pdbx_description
1 polymer ?
#
loop_
_entity_poly.entity_id
_entity_poly.type
_entity_poly.pdbx_seq_one_letter_code
_entity_poly.pdbx_strand_id
1 'polypeptide(L)' 'NDFMGGAFVSYLIHNPEKKDLLFVDGFVHAPGKDKRDFMENLEYIISTTEY' A
#
# COMPACT_ATOMS: atom_id res chain seq x y z
N ASN A 1 -19.73 10.37 8.60
CA ASN A 1 -18.47 9.68 8.91
C ASN A 1 -18.57 8.33 8.23
N ASP A 2 -18.19 8.25 6.95
CA ASP A 2 -18.15 6.97 6.24
C ASP A 2 -16.93 6.22 6.77
N PHE A 3 -17.17 5.09 7.43
CA PHE A 3 -16.10 4.14 7.73
C PHE A 3 -15.60 3.63 6.39
N MET A 4 -14.53 4.22 5.87
CA MET A 4 -13.82 3.75 4.68
C MET A 4 -13.00 2.50 5.03
N GLY A 5 -13.67 1.48 5.57
CA GLY A 5 -13.11 0.15 5.80
C GLY A 5 -12.84 -0.51 4.46
N GLY A 6 -11.58 -0.80 4.18
CA GLY A 6 -11.12 -1.43 2.95
C GLY A 6 -9.86 -2.24 3.21
N ALA A 7 -9.50 -3.09 2.25
CA ALA A 7 -8.22 -3.78 2.31
C ALA A 7 -7.09 -2.76 2.13
N PHE A 8 -6.03 -2.92 2.92
CA PHE A 8 -4.86 -2.05 2.92
C PHE A 8 -3.59 -2.90 2.99
N VAL A 9 -2.47 -2.30 2.58
CA VAL A 9 -1.12 -2.85 2.72
C VAL A 9 -0.18 -1.72 3.09
N SER A 10 0.71 -1.98 4.04
CA SER A 10 1.66 -0.99 4.54
C SER A 10 3.09 -1.54 4.47
N TYR A 11 4.01 -0.74 3.96
CA TYR A 11 5.42 -1.06 3.82
C TYR A 11 6.27 -0.05 4.60
N LEU A 12 7.34 -0.55 5.21
CA LEU A 12 8.39 0.28 5.79
C LEU A 12 9.72 -0.07 5.10
N ILE A 13 10.22 0.84 4.29
CA ILE A 13 11.44 0.68 3.52
C ILE A 13 12.56 1.41 4.25
N HIS A 14 13.61 0.67 4.63
CA HIS A 14 14.78 1.24 5.30
C HIS A 14 15.87 1.57 4.29
N ASN A 15 16.26 2.85 4.22
CA ASN A 15 17.39 3.28 3.41
C ASN A 15 18.56 3.65 4.34
N PRO A 16 19.56 2.76 4.50
CA PRO A 16 20.68 2.99 5.41
C PRO A 16 21.66 4.06 4.91
N GLU A 17 21.71 4.33 3.60
CA GLU A 17 22.60 5.35 3.03
C GLU A 17 22.10 6.76 3.34
N LYS A 18 20.78 6.96 3.22
CA LYS A 18 20.10 8.22 3.57
C LYS A 18 19.79 8.34 5.06
N LYS A 19 19.91 7.24 5.82
CA LYS A 19 19.59 7.13 7.25
C LYS A 19 18.14 7.51 7.56
N ASP A 20 17.23 7.08 6.69
CA ASP A 20 15.80 7.35 6.82
C ASP A 20 14.96 6.09 6.58
N LEU A 21 13.66 6.25 6.84
CA LEU A 21 12.65 5.23 6.63
C LEU A 21 11.55 5.84 5.76
N LEU A 22 11.23 5.17 4.67
CA LEU A 22 10.03 5.47 3.90
C LEU A 22 8.89 4.57 4.37
N PHE A 23 7.85 5.20 4.92
CA PHE A 23 6.59 4.52 5.22
C PHE A 23 5.61 4.74 4.07
N VAL A 24 5.11 3.66 3.49
CA VAL A 24 4.11 3.68 2.43
C VAL A 24 2.87 2.96 2.93
N ASP A 25 1.72 3.62 2.83
CA ASP A 25 0.42 3.05 3.18
C ASP A 25 -0.52 3.15 1.98
N GLY A 26 -0.98 2.00 1.50
CA GLY A 26 -1.86 1.89 0.35
C GLY A 26 -3.18 1.23 0.74
N PHE A 27 -4.29 1.75 0.23
CA PHE A 27 -5.62 1.16 0.47
C PHE A 27 -6.47 1.14 -0.80
N VAL A 28 -7.34 0.13 -0.91
CA VAL A 28 -8.29 0.00 -2.01
C VAL A 28 -9.69 0.42 -1.54
N HIS A 29 -10.15 1.56 -2.05
CA HIS A 29 -11.54 2.01 -1.89
C HIS A 29 -12.42 1.53 -3.05
N ALA A 30 -12.98 0.32 -2.91
CA ALA A 30 -13.84 -0.29 -3.93
C ALA A 30 -15.09 -0.96 -3.30
N PRO A 31 -16.12 -0.19 -2.92
CA PRO A 31 -17.36 -0.73 -2.35
C PRO A 31 -18.11 -1.59 -3.38
N GLY A 32 -18.65 -2.73 -2.94
CA GLY A 32 -19.39 -3.65 -3.82
C GLY A 32 -18.56 -4.36 -4.90
N LYS A 33 -17.23 -4.21 -4.87
CA LYS A 33 -16.29 -4.89 -5.78
C LYS A 33 -15.43 -5.89 -5.01
N ASP A 34 -15.05 -6.96 -5.70
CA ASP A 34 -13.92 -7.80 -5.26
C ASP A 34 -12.64 -6.95 -5.28
N LYS A 35 -11.81 -7.14 -4.27
CA LYS A 35 -10.62 -6.33 -4.01
C LYS A 35 -9.34 -7.09 -4.25
N ARG A 36 -9.40 -8.41 -4.46
CA ARG A 36 -8.19 -9.24 -4.59
C ARG A 36 -7.26 -8.73 -5.68
N ASP A 37 -7.75 -8.57 -6.90
CA ASP A 37 -6.93 -8.12 -8.03
C ASP A 37 -6.40 -6.70 -7.82
N PHE A 38 -7.19 -5.80 -7.22
CA PHE A 38 -6.73 -4.46 -6.87
C PHE A 38 -5.64 -4.48 -5.81
N MET A 39 -5.73 -5.39 -4.83
CA MET A 39 -4.70 -5.58 -3.81
C MET A 39 -3.42 -6.16 -4.41
N GLU A 40 -3.51 -7.15 -5.31
CA GLU A 40 -2.34 -7.71 -6.01
C GLU A 40 -1.64 -6.64 -6.85
N ASN A 41 -2.39 -5.79 -7.55
CA ASN A 41 -1.84 -4.65 -8.29
C ASN A 41 -1.18 -3.61 -7.36
N LEU A 42 -1.81 -3.29 -6.24
CA LEU A 42 -1.29 -2.34 -5.26
C LEU A 42 0.02 -2.87 -4.63
N GLU A 43 0.07 -4.16 -4.32
CA GLU A 43 1.26 -4.84 -3.82
C GLU A 43 2.40 -4.80 -4.85
N TYR A 44 2.10 -5.05 -6.13
CA TYR A 44 3.08 -4.97 -7.20
C TYR A 44 3.66 -3.55 -7.36
N ILE A 45 2.82 -2.51 -7.27
CA ILE A 45 3.26 -1.11 -7.34
C ILE A 45 4.20 -0.78 -6.17
N ILE A 46 3.82 -1.13 -4.94
CA ILE A 46 4.62 -0.76 -3.76
C ILE A 46 5.92 -1.58 -3.71
N SER A 47 5.87 -2.87 -4.02
CA SER A 47 7.05 -3.74 -4.00
C SER A 47 8.10 -3.43 -5.06
N THR A 48 7.71 -2.77 -6.16
CA THR A 48 8.63 -2.33 -7.23
C THR A 48 9.15 -0.90 -7.02
N THR A 49 8.80 -0.25 -5.90
CA THR A 49 9.28 1.10 -5.58
C THR A 49 10.75 1.07 -5.20
N GLU A 50 11.58 1.86 -5.89
CA GLU A 50 12.98 2.09 -5.54
C GLU A 50 13.10 3.35 -4.67
N TYR A 51 13.77 3.24 -3.50
CA TYR A 51 13.88 4.33 -2.53
C TYR A 51 15.27 4.44 -1.87
#